data_AF-A0A7C4LTE3-F1
#
_entry.id   AF-A0A7C4LTE3-F1
#
_cell.length_a   1.000
_cell.length_b   1.000
_cell.length_c   1.000
_cell.angle_alpha   90.00
_cell.angle_beta   90.00
_cell.angle_gamma   90.00
#
_symmetry.space_group_name_H-M   'P 1'
#
loop_
_entity.id
_entity.type
_entity.pdbx_description
1 polymer ?
#
loop_
_entity_poly.entity_id
_entity_poly.type
_entity_poly.pdbx_seq_one_letter_code
_entity_poly.pdbx_strand_id
1 'polypeptide(L)'
;MNWHEVIDERSYEMHQVVARVLREDPAKLEAVIAWIERFLSDSDFSVQSKDALTEWLDVIKTRGLPGVLEVLSDRGEEACRMRQNSPFALVMPQNERMEILRRYEALRPRTCPAGV
;
A
#
# COMPACT_ATOMS: atom_id res chain seq x y z
N MET A 1 -1.68 -22.82 7.06
CA MET A 1 -1.65 -21.49 6.44
C MET A 1 -1.58 -20.47 7.56
N ASN A 2 -0.48 -19.73 7.70
CA ASN A 2 -0.42 -18.65 8.67
C ASN A 2 -1.13 -17.42 8.06
N TRP A 3 -2.20 -16.95 8.70
CA TRP A 3 -3.00 -15.85 8.17
C TRP A 3 -2.19 -14.53 8.06
N HIS A 4 -1.13 -14.38 8.86
CA HIS A 4 -0.20 -13.25 8.75
C HIS A 4 0.53 -13.24 7.39
N GLU A 5 1.08 -14.38 6.99
CA GLU A 5 1.76 -14.52 5.68
C GLU A 5 0.80 -14.26 4.51
N VAL A 6 -0.47 -14.64 4.68
CA VAL A 6 -1.52 -14.39 3.68
C VAL A 6 -1.84 -12.90 3.54
N ILE A 7 -1.90 -12.18 4.66
CA ILE A 7 -2.11 -10.73 4.67
C ILE A 7 -0.93 -10.01 4.01
N ASP A 8 0.30 -10.46 4.31
CA ASP A 8 1.51 -9.86 3.74
C ASP A 8 1.60 -10.11 2.24
N GLU A 9 1.31 -11.32 1.77
CA GLU A 9 1.28 -11.62 0.32
C GLU A 9 0.19 -10.81 -0.39
N ARG A 10 -1.00 -10.68 0.22
CA ARG A 10 -2.06 -9.82 -0.32
C ARG A 10 -1.60 -8.38 -0.43
N SER A 11 -0.96 -7.86 0.62
CA SER A 11 -0.41 -6.50 0.62
C SER A 11 0.61 -6.35 -0.51
N TYR A 12 1.55 -7.28 -0.64
CA TYR A 12 2.52 -7.29 -1.73
C TYR A 12 1.85 -7.25 -3.11
N GLU A 13 0.86 -8.10 -3.36
CA GLU A 13 0.16 -8.15 -4.64
C GLU A 13 -0.57 -6.84 -4.97
N MET A 14 -1.20 -6.19 -3.97
CA MET A 14 -1.79 -4.86 -4.17
C MET A 14 -0.75 -3.81 -4.56
N HIS A 15 0.43 -3.85 -3.95
CA HIS A 15 1.51 -2.91 -4.26
C HIS A 15 2.18 -3.21 -5.61
N GLN A 16 2.16 -4.46 -6.08
CA GLN A 16 2.57 -4.79 -7.45
C GLN A 16 1.62 -4.20 -8.50
N VAL A 17 0.31 -4.19 -8.25
CA VAL A 17 -0.66 -3.50 -9.11
C VAL A 17 -0.39 -2.00 -9.13
N VAL A 18 -0.19 -1.38 -7.96
CA VAL A 18 0.21 0.03 -7.87
C VAL A 18 1.49 0.30 -8.66
N ALA A 19 2.52 -0.55 -8.52
CA ALA A 19 3.76 -0.40 -9.23
C ALA A 19 3.56 -0.47 -10.75
N ARG A 20 2.68 -1.36 -11.24
CA ARG A 20 2.32 -1.40 -12.67
C ARG A 20 1.62 -0.10 -13.11
N VAL A 21 0.64 0.36 -12.34
CA VAL A 21 -0.12 1.58 -12.63
C VAL A 21 0.79 2.81 -12.69
N LEU A 22 1.75 2.93 -11.78
CA LEU A 22 2.72 4.03 -11.77
C LEU A 22 3.75 3.93 -12.90
N ARG A 23 4.07 2.72 -13.39
CA ARG A 23 4.91 2.54 -14.58
C ARG A 23 4.18 2.95 -15.86
N GLU A 24 2.90 2.60 -15.96
CA GLU A 24 2.07 2.94 -17.12
C GLU A 24 1.72 4.43 -17.17
N ASP A 25 1.51 5.04 -16.01
CA ASP A 25 1.17 6.46 -15.89
C ASP A 25 1.90 7.11 -14.71
N PRO A 26 3.14 7.59 -14.93
CA PRO A 26 3.94 8.29 -13.92
C PRO A 26 3.27 9.54 -13.33
N ALA A 27 2.36 10.20 -14.07
CA ALA A 27 1.71 11.43 -13.61
C ALA A 27 0.80 11.18 -12.38
N LYS A 28 0.33 9.94 -12.18
CA LYS A 28 -0.40 9.56 -10.97
C LYS A 28 0.42 9.74 -9.69
N LEU A 29 1.75 9.76 -9.77
CA LEU A 29 2.61 10.03 -8.62
C LEU A 29 2.38 11.44 -8.07
N GLU A 30 2.08 12.42 -8.93
CA GLU A 30 1.79 13.80 -8.49
C GLU A 30 0.50 13.88 -7.65
N ALA A 31 -0.52 13.10 -8.03
CA ALA A 31 -1.75 13.01 -7.24
C ALA A 31 -1.50 12.42 -5.84
N VAL A 32 -0.57 11.46 -5.73
CA VAL A 32 -0.16 10.88 -4.45
C VAL A 32 0.61 11.91 -3.61
N ILE A 33 1.53 12.67 -4.22
CA ILE A 33 2.27 13.74 -3.53
C ILE A 33 1.29 14.79 -2.98
N ALA A 34 0.37 15.29 -3.81
CA ALA A 34 -0.62 16.28 -3.38
C ALA A 34 -1.52 15.76 -2.25
N TRP A 35 -1.88 14.47 -2.30
CA TRP A 35 -2.62 13.81 -1.22
C TRP A 35 -1.81 13.77 0.07
N ILE A 36 -0.54 13.35 0.02
CA ILE A 36 0.37 13.31 1.16
C ILE A 36 0.49 14.70 1.80
N GLU A 37 0.81 15.72 1.00
CA GLU A 37 1.03 17.08 1.50
C GLU A 37 -0.22 17.65 2.19
N ARG A 38 -1.41 17.37 1.63
CA ARG A 38 -2.68 17.74 2.26
C ARG A 38 -2.84 17.09 3.64
N PHE A 39 -2.57 15.78 3.77
CA PHE A 39 -2.69 15.08 5.05
C PHE A 39 -1.61 15.47 6.07
N LEU A 40 -0.41 15.82 5.62
CA LEU A 40 0.63 16.35 6.50
C LEU A 40 0.24 17.71 7.09
N SER A 41 -0.47 18.54 6.32
CA SER A 41 -0.95 19.86 6.76
C SER A 41 -2.15 19.81 7.72
N ASP A 42 -2.86 18.68 7.80
CA ASP A 42 -4.04 18.50 8.64
C ASP A 42 -3.62 18.31 10.11
N SER A 43 -3.98 19.23 11.00
CA SER A 43 -3.62 19.18 12.43
C SER A 43 -4.23 17.99 13.18
N ASP A 44 -5.38 17.48 12.71
CA ASP A 44 -6.13 16.43 13.39
C ASP A 44 -5.63 15.02 12.99
N PHE A 45 -4.76 14.96 11.98
CA PHE A 45 -4.17 13.71 11.53
C PHE A 45 -3.08 13.22 12.49
N SER A 46 -3.09 11.91 12.79
CA SER A 46 -2.23 11.34 13.82
C SER A 46 -0.73 11.52 13.50
N VAL A 47 0.09 11.78 14.53
CA VAL A 47 1.55 11.96 14.37
C VAL A 47 2.19 10.74 13.71
N GLN A 48 1.83 9.54 14.13
CA GLN A 48 2.38 8.29 13.57
C GLN A 48 2.05 8.15 12.08
N SER A 49 0.83 8.51 11.67
CA SER A 49 0.46 8.51 10.26
C SER A 49 1.25 9.57 9.48
N LYS A 50 1.49 10.76 10.06
CA LYS A 50 2.31 11.80 9.44
C LYS A 50 3.76 11.36 9.26
N ASP A 51 4.33 10.66 10.23
CA ASP A 51 5.71 10.15 10.15
C ASP A 51 5.84 9.18 8.96
N ALA A 52 4.91 8.23 8.82
CA ALA A 52 4.90 7.29 7.71
C ALA A 52 4.70 7.98 6.35
N LEU A 53 3.83 9.01 6.29
CA LEU A 53 3.63 9.79 5.06
C LEU A 53 4.86 10.63 4.71
N THR A 54 5.58 11.16 5.71
CA THR A 54 6.82 11.89 5.52
C THR A 54 7.90 10.97 4.96
N GLU A 55 8.03 9.75 5.48
CA GLU A 55 8.96 8.74 4.98
C GLU A 55 8.70 8.42 3.49
N TRP A 56 7.44 8.25 3.10
CA TRP A 56 7.07 8.07 1.70
C TRP A 56 7.39 9.29 0.84
N LEU A 57 7.12 10.50 1.35
CA LEU A 57 7.44 11.75 0.64
C LEU A 57 8.94 11.89 0.42
N ASP A 58 9.76 11.50 1.40
CA ASP A 58 11.22 11.52 1.31
C ASP A 58 11.70 10.55 0.24
N VAL A 59 11.18 9.32 0.18
CA VAL A 59 11.51 8.37 -0.92
C VAL A 59 11.14 8.97 -2.28
N ILE A 60 9.96 9.56 -2.40
CA ILE A 60 9.50 10.18 -3.64
C ILE A 60 10.41 11.34 -4.05
N LYS A 61 10.77 12.24 -3.12
CA LYS A 61 11.58 13.43 -3.39
C LYS A 61 13.05 13.10 -3.66
N THR A 62 13.60 12.09 -2.99
CA THR A 62 15.03 11.75 -3.09
C THR A 62 15.33 10.78 -4.22
N ARG A 63 14.46 9.79 -4.45
CA ARG A 63 14.69 8.68 -5.39
C ARG A 63 13.73 8.67 -6.57
N GLY A 64 12.68 9.51 -6.54
CA GLY A 64 11.68 9.57 -7.60
C GLY A 64 10.88 8.28 -7.76
N LEU A 65 10.22 8.16 -8.92
CA LEU A 65 9.46 6.96 -9.28
C LEU A 65 10.29 5.65 -9.19
N PRO A 66 11.56 5.58 -9.64
CA PRO A 66 12.35 4.35 -9.52
C PRO A 66 12.48 3.85 -8.08
N GLY A 67 12.74 4.75 -7.11
CA GLY A 67 12.83 4.36 -5.70
C GLY A 67 11.50 3.90 -5.12
N VAL A 68 10.40 4.53 -5.51
CA VAL A 68 9.05 4.08 -5.13
C VAL A 68 8.80 2.66 -5.64
N LEU A 69 9.08 2.38 -6.92
CA LEU A 69 8.88 1.06 -7.52
C LEU A 69 9.72 -0.03 -6.85
N GLU A 70 10.93 0.31 -6.40
CA GLU A 70 11.80 -0.58 -5.64
C GLU A 70 11.17 -0.96 -4.30
N VAL A 71 10.75 0.03 -3.49
CA VAL A 71 10.09 -0.23 -2.19
C VAL A 71 8.79 -1.02 -2.36
N LEU A 72 8.00 -0.74 -3.40
CA LEU A 72 6.77 -1.48 -3.69
C LEU A 72 7.02 -2.95 -4.06
N SER A 73 8.22 -3.27 -4.55
CA SER A 73 8.58 -4.60 -5.06
C SER A 73 9.52 -5.39 -4.14
N ASP A 74 10.13 -4.74 -3.16
CA ASP A 74 11.05 -5.36 -2.22
C ASP A 74 10.30 -6.19 -1.16
N ARG A 75 10.73 -7.44 -0.93
CA ARG A 75 10.14 -8.33 0.07
C ARG A 75 10.83 -8.25 1.44
N GLY A 76 11.84 -7.40 1.60
CA GLY A 76 12.51 -7.14 2.87
C GLY A 76 11.59 -6.57 3.94
N GLU A 77 11.99 -6.74 5.20
CA GLU A 77 11.21 -6.31 6.38
C GLU A 77 10.89 -4.81 6.34
N GLU A 78 11.87 -3.99 5.93
CA GLU A 78 11.71 -2.53 5.86
C GLU A 78 10.67 -2.12 4.81
N ALA A 79 10.76 -2.67 3.60
CA ALA A 79 9.79 -2.42 2.56
C ALA A 79 8.38 -2.93 2.94
N CYS A 80 8.32 -4.05 3.67
CA CYS A 80 7.06 -4.55 4.23
C CYS A 80 6.44 -3.54 5.20
N ARG A 81 7.23 -2.99 6.14
CA ARG A 81 6.80 -1.93 7.07
C ARG A 81 6.28 -0.71 6.32
N MET A 82 7.02 -0.23 5.33
CA MET A 82 6.61 0.94 4.53
C MET A 82 5.28 0.69 3.81
N ARG A 83 5.08 -0.51 3.24
CA ARG A 83 3.83 -0.89 2.56
C ARG A 83 2.60 -0.91 3.48
N GLN A 84 2.76 -1.18 4.78
CA GLN A 84 1.63 -1.19 5.71
C GLN A 84 0.97 0.19 5.86
N ASN A 85 1.73 1.27 5.63
CA ASN A 85 1.25 2.66 5.73
C ASN A 85 1.31 3.39 4.39
N SER A 86 1.04 2.69 3.29
CA SER A 86 1.25 3.26 1.96
C SER A 86 0.15 4.23 1.51
N PRO A 87 0.50 5.37 0.87
CA PRO A 87 -0.46 6.36 0.38
C PRO A 87 -1.06 5.98 -0.99
N PHE A 88 -0.67 4.85 -1.58
CA PHE A 88 -0.97 4.53 -2.98
C PHE A 88 -2.34 3.89 -3.21
N ALA A 89 -3.12 3.66 -2.15
CA ALA A 89 -4.49 3.18 -2.29
C ALA A 89 -5.35 4.10 -3.20
N LEU A 90 -5.01 5.39 -3.27
CA LEU A 90 -5.65 6.38 -4.13
C LEU A 90 -5.54 6.04 -5.64
N VAL A 91 -4.43 5.46 -6.06
CA VAL A 91 -4.13 5.21 -7.48
C VAL A 91 -4.44 3.77 -7.90
N MET A 92 -4.80 2.91 -6.96
CA MET A 92 -5.10 1.51 -7.23
C MET A 92 -6.48 1.35 -7.90
N PRO A 93 -6.56 0.68 -9.07
CA PRO A 93 -7.82 0.37 -9.73
C PRO A 93 -8.75 -0.44 -8.82
N GLN A 94 -9.99 0.02 -8.65
CA GLN A 94 -10.94 -0.60 -7.73
C GLN A 94 -11.32 -2.03 -8.14
N ASN A 95 -11.45 -2.29 -9.44
CA ASN A 95 -11.73 -3.63 -9.97
C ASN A 95 -10.67 -4.65 -9.55
N GLU A 96 -9.39 -4.31 -9.69
CA GLU A 96 -8.28 -5.19 -9.33
C GLU A 96 -8.13 -5.34 -7.83
N ARG A 97 -8.33 -4.26 -7.07
CA ARG A 97 -8.39 -4.32 -5.61
C ARG A 97 -9.44 -5.33 -5.16
N MET A 98 -10.63 -5.28 -5.74
CA MET A 98 -11.71 -6.20 -5.40
C MET A 98 -11.41 -7.64 -5.84
N GLU A 99 -10.76 -7.83 -6.97
CA GLU A 99 -10.34 -9.16 -7.44
C GLU A 99 -9.32 -9.81 -6.50
N ILE A 100 -8.29 -9.05 -6.09
CA ILE A 100 -7.32 -9.49 -5.08
C ILE A 100 -8.04 -9.84 -3.78
N LEU A 101 -8.86 -8.92 -3.24
CA LEU A 101 -9.59 -9.17 -1.98
C LEU A 101 -10.45 -10.44 -2.04
N ARG A 102 -11.17 -10.68 -3.14
CA ARG A 102 -11.98 -11.90 -3.32
C ARG A 102 -11.14 -13.17 -3.32
N ARG A 103 -9.99 -13.19 -4.01
CA ARG A 103 -9.10 -14.36 -4.04
C ARG A 103 -8.59 -14.71 -2.63
N TYR A 104 -8.18 -13.70 -1.86
CA TYR A 104 -7.69 -13.92 -0.49
C TYR A 104 -8.79 -14.27 0.50
N GLU A 105 -10.00 -13.72 0.36
CA GLU A 105 -11.14 -14.10 1.21
C GLU A 105 -11.52 -15.58 0.99
N ALA A 106 -11.39 -16.10 -0.23
CA ALA A 106 -11.61 -17.53 -0.51
C ALA A 106 -10.59 -18.46 0.18
N LEU A 107 -9.40 -17.93 0.51
CA LEU A 107 -8.36 -18.64 1.27
C LEU A 107 -8.56 -18.55 2.78
N ARG A 108 -9.45 -17.65 3.25
CA ARG A 108 -9.74 -17.49 4.67
C ARG A 108 -10.38 -18.77 5.19
N PRO A 109 -9.83 -19.39 6.25
CA PRO A 109 -10.52 -20.48 6.91
C PRO A 109 -11.90 -19.99 7.32
N ARG A 110 -12.95 -20.66 6.83
CA ARG A 110 -14.29 -20.44 7.36
C ARG A 110 -14.25 -20.88 8.82
N THR A 111 -14.08 -19.92 9.73
CA THR A 111 -14.45 -20.14 11.11
C THR A 111 -15.96 -20.35 11.08
N CYS A 112 -16.40 -21.60 11.13
CA CYS A 112 -17.75 -21.89 11.60
C CYS A 112 -17.89 -21.12 12.92
N PRO A 113 -18.89 -20.26 13.11
CA PRO A 113 -19.24 -19.87 14.46
C PRO A 113 -19.61 -21.21 15.12
N ALA A 114 -18.77 -21.67 16.05
CA ALA A 114 -19.17 -22.72 16.94
C ALA A 114 -20.38 -22.17 17.68
N GLY A 115 -21.57 -22.53 17.22
CA GLY A 115 -22.77 -22.32 17.99
C GLY A 115 -22.65 -23.18 19.23
N VAL A 116 -22.49 -22.55 20.39
CA VAL A 116 -23.14 -22.86 21.67
C VAL A 116 -23.21 -21.57 22.46
#